data_AF-A0A2R4BQ46-F1
#
_entry.id   AF-A0A2R4BQ46-F1
#
_cell.length_a   1.000
_cell.length_b   1.000
_cell.length_c   1.000
_cell.angle_alpha   90.00
_cell.angle_beta   90.00
_cell.angle_gamma   90.00
#
_symmetry.space_group_name_H-M   'P 1'
#
loop_
_entity.id
_entity.type
_entity.pdbx_description
1 polymer ?
#
loop_
_entity_poly.entity_id
_entity_poly.type
_entity_poly.pdbx_seq_one_letter_code
_entity_poly.pdbx_strand_id
1 'polypeptide(L)' 'MQTDTAKLTIRLPREDLDFAKAFAKAHGVSVTEVIDRYLRSLRRQEEKPGPEVQRITGLIPGDVDGMEAYRRHLHEKHSA' A
#
# COMPACT_ATOMS: atom_id res chain seq x y z
N MET A 1 -24.07 -6.88 -11.00
CA MET A 1 -23.93 -6.00 -9.82
C MET A 1 -23.83 -4.58 -10.34
N GLN A 2 -24.76 -3.68 -9.99
CA GLN A 2 -24.63 -2.26 -10.37
C GLN A 2 -23.48 -1.66 -9.57
N THR A 3 -22.49 -1.13 -10.26
CA THR A 3 -21.37 -0.41 -9.65
C THR A 3 -21.81 1.04 -9.52
N ASP A 4 -21.96 1.54 -8.28
CA ASP A 4 -22.23 2.95 -8.04
C ASP A 4 -20.97 3.76 -8.40
N THR A 5 -21.13 4.78 -9.23
CA THR A 5 -20.01 5.58 -9.74
C THR A 5 -20.32 7.07 -9.63
N ALA A 6 -19.35 7.85 -9.14
CA ALA A 6 -19.42 9.30 -9.06
C ALA A 6 -18.42 9.96 -10.02
N LYS A 7 -18.74 11.17 -10.51
CA LYS A 7 -17.85 11.94 -11.39
C LYS A 7 -17.00 12.92 -10.58
N LEU A 8 -15.69 12.82 -10.73
CA LEU A 8 -14.72 13.77 -10.18
C LEU A 8 -14.09 14.58 -11.33
N THR A 9 -14.07 15.91 -11.20
CA THR A 9 -13.37 16.79 -12.15
C THR A 9 -12.24 17.49 -11.41
N ILE A 10 -11.00 17.26 -11.86
CA ILE A 10 -9.80 17.86 -11.29
C ILE A 10 -9.08 18.70 -12.34
N ARG A 11 -8.37 19.74 -11.89
CA ARG A 11 -7.41 20.46 -12.72
C ARG A 11 -6.04 19.81 -12.54
N LEU A 12 -5.38 19.51 -13.66
CA LEU A 12 -4.02 18.99 -13.70
C LEU A 12 -3.18 19.89 -14.60
N PRO A 13 -1.86 19.98 -14.36
CA PRO A 13 -0.92 20.52 -15.33
C PRO A 13 -1.14 19.87 -16.70
N ARG A 14 -0.98 20.67 -17.76
CA ARG A 14 -1.27 20.19 -19.13
C ARG A 14 -0.37 19.02 -19.52
N GLU A 15 0.90 19.09 -19.12
CA GLU A 15 1.90 18.05 -19.35
C GLU A 15 1.51 16.71 -18.73
N ASP A 16 1.00 16.72 -17.49
CA ASP A 16 0.56 15.50 -16.80
C ASP A 16 -0.66 14.88 -17.47
N LEU A 17 -1.61 15.72 -17.93
CA LEU A 17 -2.77 15.24 -18.66
C LEU A 17 -2.39 14.60 -19.99
N ASP A 18 -1.45 15.20 -20.72
CA ASP A 18 -0.97 14.68 -22.00
C ASP A 18 -0.16 13.40 -21.80
N PHE A 19 0.66 13.34 -20.75
CA PHE A 19 1.34 12.11 -20.32
C PHE A 19 0.35 10.98 -20.01
N ALA A 20 -0.67 11.24 -19.20
CA ALA A 20 -1.67 10.23 -18.82
C ALA A 20 -2.40 9.66 -20.05
N LYS A 21 -2.73 10.52 -21.02
CA LYS A 21 -3.34 10.09 -22.29
C LYS A 21 -2.39 9.23 -23.13
N ALA A 22 -1.14 9.66 -23.27
CA ALA A 22 -0.13 8.91 -24.02
C ALA A 22 0.13 7.54 -23.39
N PHE A 23 0.27 7.47 -22.07
CA PHE A 23 0.42 6.23 -21.32
C PHE A 23 -0.78 5.30 -21.55
N ALA A 24 -2.00 5.81 -21.35
CA ALA A 24 -3.21 5.02 -21.53
C ALA A 24 -3.29 4.42 -22.95
N LYS A 25 -2.99 5.24 -23.97
CA LYS A 25 -2.93 4.80 -25.38
C LYS A 25 -1.87 3.73 -25.61
N ALA A 26 -0.66 3.91 -25.10
CA ALA A 26 0.45 2.96 -25.27
C ALA A 26 0.15 1.60 -24.64
N HIS A 27 -0.60 1.59 -23.53
CA HIS A 27 -0.99 0.39 -22.80
C HIS A 27 -2.37 -0.17 -23.17
N GLY A 28 -3.06 0.42 -24.17
CA GLY A 28 -4.37 -0.06 -24.63
C GLY A 28 -5.49 0.07 -23.60
N VAL A 29 -5.39 1.04 -22.69
CA VAL A 29 -6.36 1.28 -21.60
C VAL A 29 -6.92 2.70 -21.67
N SER A 30 -7.98 2.98 -20.89
CA SER A 30 -8.51 4.34 -20.75
C SER A 30 -7.76 5.11 -19.65
N VAL A 31 -7.80 6.44 -19.68
CA VAL A 31 -7.27 7.27 -18.58
C VAL A 31 -8.00 6.95 -17.28
N THR A 32 -9.31 6.71 -17.33
CA THR A 32 -10.11 6.28 -16.17
C THR A 32 -9.56 4.99 -15.56
N GLU A 33 -9.21 4.00 -16.37
CA GLU A 33 -8.63 2.73 -15.92
C GLU A 33 -7.26 2.92 -15.26
N VAL A 34 -6.43 3.80 -15.81
CA VAL A 34 -5.12 4.15 -15.20
C VAL A 34 -5.33 4.70 -13.79
N ILE A 35 -6.26 5.65 -13.64
CA ILE A 35 -6.57 6.25 -12.34
C ILE A 35 -7.23 5.24 -11.39
N ASP A 36 -8.17 4.41 -11.86
CA ASP A 36 -8.82 3.38 -11.04
C ASP A 36 -7.80 2.39 -10.47
N ARG A 37 -6.87 1.91 -11.31
CA ARG A 37 -5.78 1.01 -10.87
C ARG A 37 -4.90 1.65 -9.83
N TYR A 38 -4.53 2.92 -10.03
CA TYR A 38 -3.70 3.65 -9.09
C TYR A 38 -4.42 3.84 -7.74
N LEU A 39 -5.68 4.26 -7.75
CA LEU A 39 -6.48 4.42 -6.53
C LEU A 39 -6.66 3.08 -5.78
N ARG A 40 -6.88 1.97 -6.50
CA ARG A 40 -6.90 0.63 -5.87
C ARG A 40 -5.55 0.26 -5.27
N SER A 41 -4.45 0.65 -5.90
CA SER A 41 -3.11 0.43 -5.36
C SER A 41 -2.89 1.20 -4.05
N LEU A 42 -3.32 2.47 -3.99
CA LEU A 42 -3.22 3.27 -2.76
C LEU A 42 -4.05 2.66 -1.62
N ARG A 43 -5.28 2.19 -1.90
CA ARG A 43 -6.09 1.50 -0.87
C ARG A 43 -5.42 0.24 -0.34
N ARG A 44 -4.84 -0.58 -1.21
CA ARG A 44 -4.09 -1.78 -0.80
C ARG A 44 -2.86 -1.46 0.04
N GLN A 45 -2.27 -0.27 -0.11
CA GLN A 45 -1.13 0.16 0.71
C GLN A 45 -1.57 0.62 2.10
N GLU A 46 -2.77 1.21 2.23
CA GLU A 46 -3.35 1.56 3.53
C GLU A 46 -3.88 0.35 4.30
N GLU A 47 -4.25 -0.72 3.59
CA GLU A 47 -4.63 -1.98 4.22
C GLU A 47 -3.44 -2.57 4.99
N LYS A 48 -3.58 -2.65 6.32
CA LYS A 48 -2.61 -3.36 7.16
C LYS A 48 -2.56 -4.82 6.68
N PRO A 49 -1.35 -5.39 6.49
CA PRO A 49 -1.22 -6.79 6.12
C PRO A 49 -2.00 -7.67 7.11
N GLY A 50 -2.60 -8.76 6.64
CA GLY A 50 -3.33 -9.68 7.52
C GLY A 50 -2.42 -10.26 8.63
N PRO A 51 -2.97 -10.78 9.74
CA PRO A 51 -2.18 -11.27 10.88
C PRO A 51 -1.17 -12.36 10.50
N GLU A 52 -1.45 -13.15 9.48
CA GLU A 52 -0.53 -14.15 8.95
C GLU A 52 0.67 -13.54 8.23
N VAL A 53 0.44 -12.56 7.37
CA VAL A 53 1.52 -11.83 6.68
C VAL A 53 2.36 -11.06 7.69
N GLN A 54 1.75 -10.42 8.70
CA GLN A 54 2.48 -9.76 9.79
C GLN A 54 3.38 -10.74 10.59
N ARG A 55 2.88 -11.96 10.86
CA ARG A 55 3.68 -13.00 11.53
C ARG A 55 4.87 -13.46 10.69
N ILE A 56 4.68 -13.59 9.38
CA ILE A 56 5.74 -14.05 8.46
C ILE A 56 6.79 -12.96 8.21
N THR A 57 6.39 -11.69 8.12
CA THR A 57 7.33 -10.59 7.82
C THR A 57 8.27 -10.28 8.98
N GLY A 58 8.04 -10.84 10.18
CA GLY A 58 8.91 -10.63 11.34
C GLY A 58 8.97 -9.16 11.79
N LEU A 59 7.99 -8.34 11.40
CA LEU A 59 7.93 -6.94 11.78
C LEU A 59 7.66 -6.84 13.28
N ILE A 60 8.63 -6.31 14.02
CA ILE A 60 8.45 -5.99 15.43
C ILE A 60 7.48 -4.79 15.52
N PRO A 61 6.36 -4.91 16.26
CA PRO A 61 5.46 -3.79 16.47
C PRO A 61 6.21 -2.59 17.05
N GLY A 62 5.94 -1.38 16.54
CA GLY A 62 6.68 -0.18 16.94
C GLY A 62 6.46 0.26 18.40
N ASP A 63 5.48 -0.32 19.08
CA ASP A 63 5.19 -0.19 20.51
C ASP A 63 6.01 -1.14 21.39
N VAL A 64 6.74 -2.08 20.79
CA VAL A 64 7.64 -3.00 21.50
C VAL A 64 9.06 -2.44 21.49
N ASP A 65 9.65 -2.25 22.68
CA ASP A 65 11.10 -2.08 22.80
C ASP A 65 11.77 -3.43 22.47
N GLY A 66 12.11 -3.60 21.20
CA GLY A 66 12.75 -4.81 20.70
C GLY A 66 14.08 -5.11 21.40
N MET A 67 14.76 -4.08 21.91
CA MET A 67 16.06 -4.24 22.56
C MET A 67 15.91 -4.75 23.99
N GLU A 68 14.90 -4.28 24.73
CA GLU A 68 14.54 -4.81 26.04
C GLU A 68 14.06 -6.26 25.95
N ALA A 69 13.16 -6.56 25.00
CA ALA A 69 12.63 -7.91 24.78
C ALA A 69 13.75 -8.91 24.45
N TYR A 70 14.72 -8.50 23.63
CA TYR A 70 15.88 -9.31 23.30
C TYR A 70 16.79 -9.57 24.51
N ARG A 71 17.07 -8.54 25.32
CA ARG A 71 17.88 -8.69 26.54
C ARG A 71 17.22 -9.65 27.54
N ARG A 72 15.90 -9.55 27.74
CA ARG A 72 15.15 -10.48 28.59
C ARG A 72 15.23 -11.92 28.09
N HIS A 73 15.04 -12.13 26.79
CA HIS A 73 15.15 -13.46 26.20
C HIS A 73 16.56 -14.07 26.37
N LEU A 74 17.63 -13.28 26.19
CA LEU A 74 18.99 -13.75 26.43
C LEU A 74 19.21 -14.10 27.90
N HIS A 75 18.70 -13.28 28.82
CA HIS A 75 18.82 -13.56 30.25
C HIS A 75 18.13 -14.89 30.61
N GLU A 76 16.91 -15.13 30.13
CA GLU A 76 16.18 -16.40 30.33
C GLU A 76 16.89 -17.59 29.69
N LYS A 77 17.44 -17.44 28.48
CA LYS A 77 18.13 -18.51 27.76
C LYS A 77 19.45 -18.94 28.41
N HIS A 78 20.16 -17.99 29.01
CA HIS A 78 21.49 -18.20 29.59
C HIS A 78 21.47 -18.31 31.13
N SER A 79 20.30 -18.35 31.77
CA SER A 79 20.17 -18.56 33.22
C SER A 79 19.97 -20.04 33.61
N ALA A 80 20.39 -20.97 32.75
CA ALA A 80 20.53 -22.40 33.05
C ALA A 80 21.99 -22.76 33.36
#